data_AF-G4MXW5-F1
#
_entry.id   AF-G4MXW5-F1
#
_cell.length_a   1.000
_cell.length_b   1.000
_cell.length_c   1.000
_cell.angle_alpha   90.00
_cell.angle_beta   90.00
_cell.angle_gamma   90.00
#
_symmetry.space_group_name_H-M   'P 1'
#
loop_
_entity.id
_entity.type
_entity.pdbx_description
1 polymer ?
#
loop_
_entity_poly.entity_id
_entity_poly.type
_entity_poly.pdbx_seq_one_letter_code
_entity_poly.pdbx_strand_id
1 'polypeptide(L)'
;MSSTKRKRDAAENVPRKNAKTSPEDWVEGRTNRELAKPYLLAVAKMPVDALDTTWSVGRNRALDHGHVRRLRETFATTGLERNADENRLLLLCSADEVRRAKSEHGPPDGDVLTFFNWATINDQAEVMAGQHRIQALREYVRKAKAPPSEMWWTCELYDRDRLPSELNIKMRINRRDPGLPDNQGQIWLQLMSIASDPAGSLAPGNTVKIDNKLVGALRLGGEKNFPTRRLVSIWNRKAWRERVTKWCSTRLGMETFNISNFEWLARLRIDEYWFDTLDAALHTLEALPLDEKACLGREEWSRLARALDGKTRDDLNIAVDGLFYTEKKGRRTRTENLLPHLSDEAYEAVVHAAATGNLAFPNVKHQLRPRKEEMLLTISILQHVVAWINPACALEIDDISPTAKDKPPICVYLLKTLSRMAAERGDDEYPDDAARTI
;
A
#
# COMPACT_ATOMS: atom_id res chain seq x y z
N MET A 1 -30.70 -61.26 18.56
CA MET A 1 -30.93 -60.45 19.78
C MET A 1 -32.16 -59.60 19.55
N SER A 2 -33.11 -59.69 20.49
CA SER A 2 -34.52 -59.33 20.34
C SER A 2 -34.80 -57.82 20.45
N SER A 3 -35.89 -57.44 19.79
CA SER A 3 -36.57 -56.14 19.79
C SER A 3 -36.99 -55.67 21.19
N THR A 4 -36.90 -54.36 21.48
CA THR A 4 -38.08 -53.63 21.97
C THR A 4 -38.01 -52.12 21.66
N LYS A 5 -39.05 -51.65 20.94
CA LYS A 5 -39.48 -50.26 20.75
C LYS A 5 -39.99 -49.65 22.07
N ARG A 6 -39.81 -48.33 22.26
CA ARG A 6 -40.86 -47.45 22.83
C ARG A 6 -41.00 -46.16 22.00
N LYS A 7 -42.27 -45.83 21.72
CA LYS A 7 -42.85 -44.73 20.92
C LYS A 7 -42.94 -43.45 21.77
N ARG A 8 -42.62 -42.27 21.18
CA ARG A 8 -43.48 -41.11 20.82
C ARG A 8 -44.29 -40.43 21.95
N ASP A 9 -44.13 -39.11 22.06
CA ASP A 9 -45.13 -38.03 21.79
C ASP A 9 -44.36 -36.67 21.79
N ALA A 10 -44.35 -35.82 20.76
CA ALA A 10 -45.37 -34.95 20.14
C ALA A 10 -45.43 -33.53 20.76
N ALA A 11 -45.32 -32.51 19.88
CA ALA A 11 -45.37 -31.04 20.08
C ALA A 11 -44.14 -30.42 20.79
N GLU A 12 -43.51 -29.33 20.34
CA GLU A 12 -44.03 -28.13 19.68
C GLU A 12 -43.24 -27.72 18.43
N ASN A 13 -44.01 -27.33 17.42
CA ASN A 13 -43.57 -26.79 16.15
C ASN A 13 -43.45 -25.27 16.29
N VAL A 14 -42.28 -24.75 16.67
CA VAL A 14 -42.03 -23.29 16.66
C VAL A 14 -41.61 -22.88 15.26
N PRO A 15 -42.34 -21.98 14.56
CA PRO A 15 -41.99 -21.58 13.21
C PRO A 15 -40.67 -20.81 13.22
N ARG A 16 -39.71 -21.27 12.40
CA ARG A 16 -38.55 -20.45 12.02
C ARG A 16 -39.09 -19.15 11.41
N LYS A 17 -38.90 -18.04 12.13
CA LYS A 17 -39.07 -16.69 11.58
C LYS A 17 -38.07 -16.54 10.43
N ASN A 18 -38.52 -16.85 9.21
CA ASN A 18 -37.93 -16.33 8.00
C ASN A 18 -38.00 -14.81 8.11
N ALA A 19 -36.88 -14.19 8.43
CA ALA A 19 -36.73 -12.76 8.24
C ALA A 19 -36.99 -12.50 6.76
N LYS A 20 -38.17 -11.91 6.47
CA LYS A 20 -38.44 -11.27 5.20
C LYS A 20 -37.32 -10.27 4.98
N THR A 21 -36.40 -10.59 4.09
CA THR A 21 -35.62 -9.61 3.37
C THR A 21 -36.63 -8.63 2.78
N SER A 22 -36.65 -7.41 3.31
CA SER A 22 -37.22 -6.28 2.60
C SER A 22 -36.62 -6.24 1.20
N PRO A 23 -37.37 -5.87 0.15
CA PRO A 23 -36.80 -5.64 -1.16
C PRO A 23 -35.66 -4.64 -0.96
N GLU A 24 -34.43 -5.06 -1.26
CA GLU A 24 -33.32 -4.13 -1.36
C GLU A 24 -33.73 -3.14 -2.45
N ASP A 25 -34.00 -1.89 -2.06
CA ASP A 25 -34.14 -0.80 -3.01
C ASP A 25 -32.89 -0.82 -3.89
N TRP A 26 -33.06 -1.15 -5.17
CA TRP A 26 -32.01 -1.14 -6.16
C TRP A 26 -31.58 0.33 -6.36
N VAL A 27 -30.67 0.81 -5.50
CA VAL A 27 -30.07 2.13 -5.68
C VAL A 27 -28.98 1.98 -6.72
N GLU A 28 -29.25 2.43 -7.95
CA GLU A 28 -28.24 2.60 -8.99
C GLU A 28 -27.13 3.51 -8.46
N GLY A 29 -25.95 2.93 -8.22
CA GLY A 29 -24.81 3.66 -7.70
C GLY A 29 -24.14 4.48 -8.79
N ARG A 30 -24.28 5.82 -8.72
CA ARG A 30 -23.58 6.75 -9.63
C ARG A 30 -22.06 6.56 -9.64
N THR A 31 -21.34 6.72 -10.74
CA THR A 31 -19.85 6.65 -10.76
C THR A 31 -19.20 7.83 -10.03
N ASN A 32 -17.92 7.73 -9.65
CA ASN A 32 -17.19 8.87 -9.05
C ASN A 32 -17.14 10.06 -10.01
N ARG A 33 -16.98 9.81 -11.32
CA ARG A 33 -17.02 10.86 -12.36
C ARG A 33 -18.41 11.50 -12.46
N GLU A 34 -19.49 10.72 -12.37
CA GLU A 34 -20.86 11.28 -12.31
C GLU A 34 -21.10 12.13 -11.07
N LEU A 35 -20.61 11.71 -9.91
CA LEU A 35 -20.68 12.52 -8.68
C LEU A 35 -19.84 13.79 -8.78
N ALA A 36 -18.76 13.76 -9.55
CA ALA A 36 -17.85 14.90 -9.75
C ALA A 36 -18.28 15.86 -10.85
N LYS A 37 -19.24 15.47 -11.71
CA LYS A 37 -19.74 16.29 -12.82
C LYS A 37 -20.11 17.74 -12.45
N PRO A 38 -20.71 18.05 -11.27
CA PRO A 38 -20.98 19.43 -10.87
C PRO A 38 -19.74 20.32 -10.67
N TYR A 39 -18.56 19.71 -10.52
CA TYR A 39 -17.27 20.37 -10.32
C TYR A 39 -16.40 20.37 -11.58
N LEU A 40 -16.91 19.86 -12.70
CA LEU A 40 -16.21 19.86 -13.98
C LEU A 40 -16.23 21.28 -14.58
N LEU A 41 -15.05 21.86 -14.77
CA LEU A 41 -14.86 23.20 -15.34
C LEU A 41 -14.82 23.20 -16.87
N ALA A 42 -14.21 22.17 -17.46
CA ALA A 42 -14.01 22.02 -18.89
C ALA A 42 -13.57 20.61 -19.27
N VAL A 43 -13.80 20.24 -20.53
CA VAL A 43 -13.09 19.15 -21.21
C VAL A 43 -12.21 19.77 -22.28
N ALA A 44 -10.91 19.51 -22.25
CA ALA A 44 -9.96 20.18 -23.15
C ALA A 44 -8.81 19.28 -23.60
N LYS A 45 -8.30 19.52 -24.82
CA LYS A 45 -7.02 18.99 -25.29
C LYS A 45 -5.89 19.77 -24.60
N MET A 46 -5.02 19.07 -23.88
CA MET A 46 -3.89 19.67 -23.18
C MET A 46 -2.57 19.01 -23.58
N PRO A 47 -1.49 19.80 -23.71
CA PRO A 47 -0.16 19.26 -23.94
C PRO A 47 0.33 18.57 -22.67
N VAL A 48 0.99 17.41 -22.82
CA VAL A 48 1.41 16.60 -21.66
C VAL A 48 2.48 17.28 -20.79
N ASP A 49 3.18 18.27 -21.33
CA ASP A 49 4.20 19.02 -20.61
C ASP A 49 3.60 20.16 -19.76
N ALA A 50 2.32 20.47 -19.95
CA ALA A 50 1.55 21.33 -19.05
C ALA A 50 0.96 20.56 -17.85
N LEU A 51 1.28 19.27 -17.71
CA LEU A 51 0.70 18.39 -16.69
C LEU A 51 1.74 17.99 -15.64
N ASP A 52 1.36 18.11 -14.37
CA ASP A 52 2.16 17.68 -13.23
C ASP A 52 1.60 16.38 -12.63
N THR A 53 2.44 15.37 -12.49
CA THR A 53 2.06 14.09 -11.87
C THR A 53 2.28 14.07 -10.35
N THR A 54 2.81 15.13 -9.77
CA THR A 54 2.99 15.30 -8.33
C THR A 54 1.64 15.62 -7.69
N TRP A 55 1.28 14.93 -6.60
CA TRP A 55 -0.01 15.17 -5.96
C TRP A 55 0.09 16.16 -4.82
N SER A 56 -0.83 17.13 -4.79
CA SER A 56 -0.98 18.05 -3.65
C SER A 56 -1.54 17.34 -2.41
N VAL A 57 -2.28 16.25 -2.61
CA VAL A 57 -2.85 15.42 -1.55
C VAL A 57 -2.43 13.96 -1.74
N GLY A 58 -1.70 13.43 -0.76
CA GLY A 58 -1.18 12.07 -0.77
C GLY A 58 0.03 11.89 -1.68
N ARG A 59 0.28 10.65 -2.13
CA ARG A 59 1.40 10.32 -3.02
C ARG A 59 0.88 9.60 -4.26
N ASN A 60 1.23 10.10 -5.44
CA ASN A 60 0.92 9.42 -6.69
C ASN A 60 1.71 8.10 -6.78
N ARG A 61 1.17 7.12 -7.51
CA ARG A 61 1.77 5.80 -7.62
C ARG A 61 3.06 5.85 -8.45
N ALA A 62 4.01 4.98 -8.13
CA ALA A 62 5.18 4.78 -8.99
C ALA A 62 4.74 4.33 -10.40
N LEU A 63 5.54 4.70 -11.40
CA LEU A 63 5.33 4.23 -12.76
C LEU A 63 5.57 2.71 -12.82
N ASP A 64 4.60 1.99 -13.39
CA ASP A 64 4.75 0.57 -13.72
C ASP A 64 5.20 0.50 -15.18
N HIS A 65 6.51 0.33 -15.39
CA HIS A 65 7.10 0.26 -16.73
C HIS A 65 6.57 -0.92 -17.56
N GLY A 66 6.12 -2.00 -16.94
CA GLY A 66 5.48 -3.12 -17.63
C GLY A 66 4.11 -2.72 -18.17
N HIS A 67 3.31 -2.01 -17.37
CA HIS A 67 2.03 -1.47 -17.82
C HIS A 67 2.18 -0.38 -18.87
N VAL A 68 3.14 0.55 -18.69
CA VAL A 68 3.47 1.57 -19.69
C VAL A 68 3.83 0.93 -21.04
N ARG A 69 4.64 -0.14 -21.02
CA ARG A 69 5.00 -0.89 -22.23
C ARG A 69 3.77 -1.48 -22.93
N ARG A 70 2.86 -2.11 -22.18
CA ARG A 70 1.60 -2.65 -22.71
C ARG A 70 0.73 -1.55 -23.33
N LEU A 71 0.55 -0.41 -22.65
CA LEU A 71 -0.20 0.72 -23.19
C LEU A 71 0.41 1.26 -24.49
N ARG A 72 1.74 1.39 -24.54
CA ARG A 72 2.45 1.81 -25.74
C ARG A 72 2.26 0.82 -26.90
N GLU A 73 2.23 -0.48 -26.63
CA GLU A 73 1.93 -1.52 -27.62
C GLU A 73 0.48 -1.40 -28.10
N THR A 74 -0.48 -1.19 -27.21
CA THR A 74 -1.89 -0.91 -27.56
C THR A 74 -1.99 0.32 -28.48
N PHE A 75 -1.30 1.42 -28.16
CA PHE A 75 -1.29 2.61 -29.02
C PHE A 75 -0.76 2.34 -30.43
N ALA A 76 0.16 1.38 -30.58
CA ALA A 76 0.67 0.98 -31.89
C ALA A 76 -0.29 0.09 -32.67
N THR A 77 -1.10 -0.73 -31.98
CA THR A 77 -2.01 -1.70 -32.61
C THR A 77 -3.39 -1.12 -32.89
N THR A 78 -4.00 -0.43 -31.93
CA THR A 78 -5.38 0.08 -32.01
C THR A 78 -5.45 1.59 -32.22
N GLY A 79 -4.32 2.29 -32.14
CA GLY A 79 -4.26 3.75 -32.24
C GLY A 79 -4.47 4.45 -30.89
N LEU A 80 -4.48 5.78 -30.93
CA LEU A 80 -4.60 6.64 -29.77
C LEU A 80 -6.06 7.06 -29.57
N GLU A 81 -6.80 6.33 -28.72
CA GLU A 81 -8.20 6.61 -28.39
C GLU A 81 -8.34 7.82 -27.42
N ARG A 82 -7.76 8.96 -27.78
CA ARG A 82 -7.66 10.16 -26.91
C ARG A 82 -9.01 10.73 -26.49
N ASN A 83 -10.05 10.57 -27.32
CA ASN A 83 -11.35 11.21 -27.13
C ASN A 83 -12.37 10.34 -26.38
N ALA A 84 -12.12 9.03 -26.27
CA ALA A 84 -12.99 8.12 -25.55
C ALA A 84 -13.07 8.53 -24.07
N ASP A 85 -14.28 8.58 -23.52
CA ASP A 85 -14.55 9.13 -22.18
C ASP A 85 -13.71 8.41 -21.12
N GLU A 86 -13.66 7.08 -21.17
CA GLU A 86 -12.85 6.21 -20.33
C GLU A 86 -11.35 6.55 -20.36
N ASN A 87 -10.87 6.99 -21.53
CA ASN A 87 -9.49 7.32 -21.83
C ASN A 87 -9.17 8.81 -21.64
N ARG A 88 -10.04 9.63 -21.06
CA ARG A 88 -9.67 11.01 -20.67
C ARG A 88 -8.77 11.02 -19.44
N LEU A 89 -7.88 12.01 -19.36
CA LEU A 89 -7.11 12.26 -18.13
C LEU A 89 -7.96 13.09 -17.17
N LEU A 90 -7.82 12.86 -15.87
CA LEU A 90 -8.51 13.66 -14.86
C LEU A 90 -7.50 14.63 -14.25
N LEU A 91 -7.80 15.92 -14.29
CA LEU A 91 -6.92 16.99 -13.82
C LEU A 91 -7.58 17.83 -12.73
N LEU A 92 -6.77 18.39 -11.85
CA LEU A 92 -7.19 19.30 -10.78
C LEU A 92 -6.56 20.69 -10.98
N CYS A 93 -7.40 21.70 -11.14
CA CYS A 93 -7.01 23.09 -11.38
C CYS A 93 -8.06 24.06 -10.83
N SER A 94 -7.70 25.33 -10.66
CA SER A 94 -8.62 26.38 -10.23
C SER A 94 -9.55 26.82 -11.36
N ALA A 95 -10.73 27.33 -11.01
CA ALA A 95 -11.65 27.96 -11.96
C ALA A 95 -11.03 29.17 -12.68
N ASP A 96 -10.11 29.86 -12.01
CA ASP A 96 -9.42 31.04 -12.55
C ASP A 96 -8.45 30.69 -13.67
N GLU A 97 -7.67 29.62 -13.52
CA GLU A 97 -6.78 29.10 -14.57
C GLU A 97 -7.55 28.74 -15.84
N VAL A 98 -8.69 28.06 -15.69
CA VAL A 98 -9.56 27.71 -16.83
C VAL A 98 -10.17 28.94 -17.48
N ARG A 99 -10.54 29.96 -16.69
CA ARG A 99 -11.09 31.22 -17.24
C ARG A 99 -10.05 31.96 -18.08
N ARG A 100 -8.80 32.07 -17.60
CA ARG A 100 -7.69 32.67 -18.35
C ARG A 100 -7.42 31.91 -19.65
N ALA A 101 -7.40 30.58 -19.60
CA ALA A 101 -7.20 29.75 -20.78
C ALA A 101 -8.35 29.92 -21.81
N LYS A 102 -9.59 30.04 -21.35
CA LYS A 102 -10.77 30.31 -22.20
C LYS A 102 -10.75 31.70 -22.83
N SER A 103 -10.21 32.73 -22.16
CA SER A 103 -10.15 34.08 -22.72
C SER A 103 -9.12 34.24 -23.85
N GLU A 104 -8.08 33.42 -23.88
CA GLU A 104 -7.07 33.45 -24.95
C GLU A 104 -7.43 32.58 -26.16
N HIS A 105 -8.33 31.61 -26.01
CA HIS A 105 -8.70 30.71 -27.10
C HIS A 105 -10.02 31.15 -27.75
N GLY A 106 -10.03 31.10 -29.09
CA GLY A 106 -11.22 31.31 -29.91
C GLY A 106 -12.30 30.25 -29.66
N PRO A 107 -13.44 30.32 -30.38
CA PRO A 107 -14.59 29.44 -30.13
C PRO A 107 -14.21 27.95 -30.19
N PRO A 108 -14.93 27.10 -29.44
CA PRO A 108 -14.63 25.67 -29.34
C PRO A 108 -14.64 24.98 -30.72
N ASP A 109 -13.69 24.07 -30.95
CA ASP A 109 -13.75 23.12 -32.06
C ASP A 109 -14.59 21.90 -31.62
N GLY A 110 -15.91 22.09 -31.56
CA GLY A 110 -16.88 21.15 -31.00
C GLY A 110 -17.02 21.21 -29.47
N ASP A 111 -17.44 20.13 -28.82
CA ASP A 111 -17.65 20.08 -27.35
C ASP A 111 -16.35 20.09 -26.52
N VAL A 112 -15.18 20.03 -27.18
CA VAL A 112 -13.86 19.92 -26.53
C VAL A 112 -13.04 21.17 -26.80
N LEU A 113 -12.62 21.84 -25.73
CA LEU A 113 -11.75 23.01 -25.82
C LEU A 113 -10.33 22.60 -26.18
N THR A 114 -9.53 23.57 -26.63
CA THR A 114 -8.10 23.35 -26.86
C THR A 114 -7.34 24.31 -25.96
N PHE A 115 -6.42 23.79 -25.13
CA PHE A 115 -5.59 24.58 -24.22
C PHE A 115 -4.10 24.30 -24.46
N PHE A 116 -3.64 24.39 -25.71
CA PHE A 116 -2.23 24.16 -26.05
C PHE A 116 -1.29 25.21 -25.48
N ASN A 117 -1.77 26.43 -25.23
CA ASN A 117 -1.00 27.50 -24.60
C ASN A 117 -1.11 27.47 -23.06
N TRP A 118 -1.59 26.38 -22.44
CA TRP A 118 -1.77 26.36 -20.98
C TRP A 118 -0.50 26.75 -20.22
N ALA A 119 0.64 26.15 -20.57
CA ALA A 119 1.93 26.37 -19.91
C ALA A 119 2.48 27.80 -20.07
N THR A 120 1.93 28.62 -20.96
CA THR A 120 2.32 30.03 -21.11
C THR A 120 1.47 30.98 -20.27
N ILE A 121 0.31 30.52 -19.79
CA ILE A 121 -0.71 31.34 -19.11
C ILE A 121 -0.86 30.94 -17.64
N ASN A 122 -0.61 29.67 -17.33
CA ASN A 122 -0.84 29.04 -16.03
C ASN A 122 0.33 28.14 -15.65
N ASP A 123 0.43 27.84 -14.35
CA ASP A 123 1.26 26.75 -13.85
C ASP A 123 0.73 25.38 -14.30
N GLN A 124 1.52 24.32 -14.10
CA GLN A 124 1.11 22.98 -14.52
C GLN A 124 -0.17 22.50 -13.81
N ALA A 125 -1.05 21.85 -14.57
CA ALA A 125 -2.27 21.26 -14.03
C ALA A 125 -1.96 19.90 -13.39
N GLU A 126 -2.45 19.69 -12.16
CA GLU A 126 -2.19 18.47 -11.41
C GLU A 126 -2.99 17.27 -11.97
N VAL A 127 -2.33 16.15 -12.23
CA VAL A 127 -2.91 14.93 -12.77
C VAL A 127 -3.46 14.05 -11.66
N MET A 128 -4.79 14.01 -11.53
CA MET A 128 -5.46 13.10 -10.60
C MET A 128 -5.41 11.65 -11.07
N ALA A 129 -5.58 11.43 -12.39
CA ALA A 129 -5.56 10.09 -12.97
C ALA A 129 -5.04 10.09 -14.42
N GLY A 130 -4.22 9.08 -14.74
CA GLY A 130 -3.74 8.82 -16.09
C GLY A 130 -2.23 8.98 -16.34
N GLN A 131 -1.40 9.07 -15.29
CA GLN A 131 0.05 9.20 -15.41
C GLN A 131 0.73 8.11 -16.28
N HIS A 132 0.29 6.85 -16.24
CA HIS A 132 0.86 5.78 -17.08
C HIS A 132 0.54 6.01 -18.56
N ARG A 133 -0.61 6.61 -18.88
CA ARG A 133 -0.97 7.02 -20.26
C ARG A 133 -0.10 8.18 -20.73
N ILE A 134 0.16 9.17 -19.87
CA ILE A 134 1.10 10.27 -20.15
C ILE A 134 2.49 9.70 -20.49
N GLN A 135 3.01 8.81 -19.64
CA GLN A 135 4.32 8.21 -19.86
C GLN A 135 4.34 7.32 -21.11
N ALA A 136 3.30 6.52 -21.34
CA ALA A 136 3.19 5.68 -22.54
C ALA A 136 3.13 6.52 -23.82
N LEU A 137 2.44 7.67 -23.80
CA LEU A 137 2.41 8.60 -24.93
C LEU A 137 3.80 9.18 -25.21
N ARG A 138 4.52 9.63 -24.16
CA ARG A 138 5.90 10.14 -24.30
C ARG A 138 6.82 9.09 -24.95
N GLU A 139 6.73 7.84 -24.51
CA GLU A 139 7.50 6.76 -25.12
C GLU A 139 7.07 6.43 -26.55
N TYR A 140 5.76 6.48 -26.83
CA TYR A 140 5.20 6.21 -28.15
C TYR A 140 5.62 7.25 -29.17
N VAL A 141 5.43 8.55 -28.90
CA VAL A 141 5.81 9.66 -29.80
C VAL A 141 7.29 9.62 -30.12
N ARG A 142 8.14 9.42 -29.09
CA ARG A 142 9.60 9.28 -29.26
C ARG A 142 9.96 8.09 -30.15
N LYS A 143 9.31 6.93 -29.98
CA LYS A 143 9.57 5.74 -30.78
C LYS A 143 9.07 5.87 -32.22
N ALA A 144 7.93 6.51 -32.41
CA ALA A 144 7.32 6.77 -33.70
C ALA A 144 8.01 7.92 -34.49
N LYS A 145 8.93 8.67 -33.84
CA LYS A 145 9.53 9.91 -34.37
C LYS A 145 8.46 10.93 -34.81
N ALA A 146 7.32 10.93 -34.11
CA ALA A 146 6.24 11.88 -34.35
C ALA A 146 6.63 13.27 -33.83
N PRO A 147 6.07 14.35 -34.40
CA PRO A 147 6.40 15.71 -33.98
C PRO A 147 5.95 15.97 -32.53
N PRO A 148 6.64 16.86 -31.78
CA PRO A 148 6.25 17.20 -30.40
C PRO A 148 4.84 17.78 -30.28
N SER A 149 4.29 18.35 -31.36
CA SER A 149 2.90 18.80 -31.42
C SER A 149 1.88 17.67 -31.21
N GLU A 150 2.27 16.41 -31.37
CA GLU A 150 1.44 15.25 -31.06
C GLU A 150 1.44 14.86 -29.57
N MET A 151 2.21 15.55 -28.72
CA MET A 151 2.28 15.27 -27.29
C MET A 151 1.13 15.93 -26.52
N TRP A 152 -0.11 15.51 -26.82
CA TRP A 152 -1.30 15.98 -26.13
C TRP A 152 -2.30 14.87 -25.82
N TRP A 153 -3.19 15.15 -24.87
CA TRP A 153 -4.29 14.25 -24.50
C TRP A 153 -5.56 15.03 -24.11
N THR A 154 -6.73 14.41 -24.26
CA THR A 154 -8.00 15.00 -23.83
C THR A 154 -8.20 14.83 -22.33
N CYS A 155 -8.49 15.93 -21.65
CA CYS A 155 -8.50 16.03 -20.20
C CYS A 155 -9.84 16.56 -19.69
N GLU A 156 -10.29 16.06 -18.55
CA GLU A 156 -11.39 16.61 -17.76
C GLU A 156 -10.80 17.43 -16.61
N LEU A 157 -11.12 18.73 -16.58
CA LEU A 157 -10.58 19.69 -15.63
C LEU A 157 -11.57 19.90 -14.49
N TYR A 158 -11.22 19.49 -13.28
CA TYR A 158 -12.06 19.62 -12.10
C TYR A 158 -11.59 20.78 -11.21
N ASP A 159 -12.57 21.43 -10.58
CA ASP A 159 -12.37 22.60 -9.73
C ASP A 159 -11.69 22.25 -8.40
N ARG A 160 -10.43 22.64 -8.25
CA ARG A 160 -9.62 22.44 -7.03
C ARG A 160 -10.27 23.06 -5.80
N ASP A 161 -10.88 24.22 -5.95
CA ASP A 161 -11.32 25.05 -4.83
C ASP A 161 -12.72 24.64 -4.32
N ARG A 162 -13.46 23.88 -5.15
CA ARG A 162 -14.84 23.46 -4.84
C ARG A 162 -15.03 21.95 -4.73
N LEU A 163 -14.09 21.15 -5.25
CA LEU A 163 -14.21 19.69 -5.21
C LEU A 163 -14.04 19.18 -3.76
N PRO A 164 -15.05 18.49 -3.18
CA PRO A 164 -14.96 17.98 -1.81
C PRO A 164 -13.77 17.04 -1.64
N SER A 165 -13.04 17.13 -0.52
CA SER A 165 -11.79 16.38 -0.30
C SER A 165 -11.98 14.87 -0.44
N GLU A 166 -13.08 14.32 0.09
CA GLU A 166 -13.42 12.91 -0.10
C GLU A 166 -13.59 12.51 -1.56
N LEU A 167 -14.18 13.38 -2.38
CA LEU A 167 -14.43 13.11 -3.80
C LEU A 167 -13.15 13.27 -4.63
N ASN A 168 -12.34 14.29 -4.32
CA ASN A 168 -11.00 14.50 -4.86
C ASN A 168 -10.15 13.22 -4.70
N ILE A 169 -10.11 12.66 -3.49
CA ILE A 169 -9.39 11.41 -3.22
C ILE A 169 -10.01 10.26 -4.01
N LYS A 170 -11.34 10.07 -3.99
CA LYS A 170 -12.02 9.01 -4.74
C LYS A 170 -11.77 9.03 -6.26
N MET A 171 -11.51 10.19 -6.83
CA MET A 171 -11.20 10.34 -8.25
C MET A 171 -9.75 10.01 -8.62
N ARG A 172 -8.83 10.06 -7.66
CA ARG A 172 -7.42 9.67 -7.82
C ARG A 172 -7.21 8.15 -7.78
N ILE A 173 -8.15 7.46 -7.13
CA ILE A 173 -8.18 6.01 -6.98
C ILE A 173 -8.65 5.36 -8.28
N ASN A 174 -7.81 4.53 -8.92
CA ASN A 174 -8.22 3.75 -10.09
C ASN A 174 -8.70 2.37 -9.63
N ARG A 175 -10.01 2.12 -9.68
CA ARG A 175 -10.59 0.83 -9.26
C ARG A 175 -11.51 0.15 -10.28
N ARG A 176 -11.85 0.76 -11.42
CA ARG A 176 -12.60 0.09 -12.51
C ARG A 176 -12.07 0.50 -13.89
N ASP A 177 -11.49 -0.50 -14.59
CA ASP A 177 -11.07 -0.57 -16.00
C ASP A 177 -10.05 0.45 -16.55
N PRO A 178 -9.39 0.16 -17.69
CA PRO A 178 -8.34 -0.85 -17.91
C PRO A 178 -6.99 -0.49 -17.23
N GLY A 179 -6.99 0.49 -16.32
CA GLY A 179 -5.81 0.89 -15.54
C GLY A 179 -5.51 -0.12 -14.42
N LEU A 180 -4.22 -0.39 -14.21
CA LEU A 180 -3.70 -1.22 -13.13
C LEU A 180 -4.43 -0.90 -11.79
N PRO A 181 -5.16 -1.87 -11.18
CA PRO A 181 -5.88 -1.62 -9.94
C PRO A 181 -4.90 -1.32 -8.80
N ASP A 182 -5.27 -0.41 -7.91
CA ASP A 182 -4.44 -0.06 -6.75
C ASP A 182 -4.16 -1.31 -5.90
N ASN A 183 -2.89 -1.51 -5.53
CA ASN A 183 -2.52 -2.60 -4.62
C ASN A 183 -2.94 -2.29 -3.18
N GLN A 184 -2.91 -3.29 -2.31
CA GLN A 184 -3.39 -3.14 -0.93
C GLN A 184 -2.59 -2.12 -0.10
N GLY A 185 -1.30 -1.90 -0.41
CA GLY A 185 -0.47 -0.88 0.24
C GLY A 185 -0.82 0.54 -0.19
N GLN A 186 -1.17 0.73 -1.47
CA GLN A 186 -1.68 2.00 -1.98
C GLN A 186 -3.03 2.35 -1.35
N ILE A 187 -3.92 1.36 -1.24
CA ILE A 187 -5.21 1.52 -0.54
C ILE A 187 -4.97 1.95 0.91
N TRP A 188 -3.99 1.35 1.59
CA TRP A 188 -3.61 1.71 2.95
C TRP A 188 -3.15 3.18 3.08
N LEU A 189 -2.23 3.63 2.23
CA LEU A 189 -1.73 5.01 2.28
C LEU A 189 -2.81 6.03 1.92
N GLN A 190 -3.70 5.71 0.99
CA GLN A 190 -4.85 6.58 0.68
C GLN A 190 -5.76 6.74 1.90
N LEU A 191 -6.05 5.64 2.62
CA LEU A 191 -6.80 5.69 3.87
C LEU A 191 -6.12 6.58 4.92
N MET A 192 -4.79 6.48 5.04
CA MET A 192 -4.01 7.36 5.93
C MET A 192 -4.12 8.82 5.51
N SER A 193 -4.04 9.13 4.22
CA SER A 193 -4.21 10.50 3.72
C SER A 193 -5.61 11.05 4.04
N ILE A 194 -6.66 10.23 3.97
CA ILE A 194 -8.03 10.63 4.32
C ILE A 194 -8.15 10.87 5.83
N ALA A 195 -7.59 9.97 6.63
CA ALA A 195 -7.66 10.05 8.08
C ALA A 195 -6.86 11.24 8.65
N SER A 196 -5.85 11.71 7.92
CA SER A 196 -4.99 12.83 8.31
C SER A 196 -5.44 14.19 7.78
N ASP A 197 -6.51 14.27 6.96
CA ASP A 197 -7.01 15.54 6.41
C ASP A 197 -7.76 16.36 7.49
N PRO A 198 -7.24 17.52 7.93
CA PRO A 198 -7.87 18.35 8.95
C PRO A 198 -9.17 19.03 8.47
N ALA A 199 -9.42 19.09 7.16
CA ALA A 199 -10.64 19.65 6.56
C ALA A 199 -11.74 18.61 6.31
N GLY A 200 -11.43 17.32 6.43
CA GLY A 200 -12.42 16.25 6.43
C GLY A 200 -13.28 16.33 7.69
N SER A 201 -14.54 15.87 7.62
CA SER A 201 -15.49 15.81 8.75
C SER A 201 -15.06 14.88 9.92
N LEU A 202 -13.77 14.55 10.03
CA LEU A 202 -13.15 13.75 11.07
C LEU A 202 -12.34 14.69 11.96
N ALA A 203 -13.03 15.26 12.96
CA ALA A 203 -12.51 16.30 13.85
C ALA A 203 -11.08 15.99 14.40
N PRO A 204 -10.22 17.03 14.51
CA PRO A 204 -8.88 16.89 15.05
C PRO A 204 -8.96 16.55 16.55
N GLY A 205 -8.44 15.39 16.93
CA GLY A 205 -8.35 14.95 18.34
C GLY A 205 -8.94 13.56 18.61
N ASN A 206 -9.70 12.99 17.69
CA ASN A 206 -10.14 11.59 17.82
C ASN A 206 -9.21 10.68 17.01
N THR A 207 -8.64 9.67 17.68
CA THR A 207 -8.02 8.53 16.99
C THR A 207 -8.98 8.02 15.92
N VAL A 208 -8.68 8.22 14.64
CA VAL A 208 -9.60 7.91 13.54
C VAL A 208 -9.89 6.42 13.52
N LYS A 209 -10.99 6.05 14.17
CA LYS A 209 -11.59 4.73 14.14
C LYS A 209 -12.29 4.62 12.80
N ILE A 210 -11.65 3.93 11.86
CA ILE A 210 -12.29 3.59 10.60
C ILE A 210 -13.29 2.48 10.87
N ASP A 211 -14.54 2.70 10.47
CA ASP A 211 -15.60 1.69 10.51
C ASP A 211 -15.93 1.19 9.10
N ASN A 212 -16.80 0.18 9.03
CA ASN A 212 -17.23 -0.38 7.75
C ASN A 212 -17.97 0.64 6.87
N LYS A 213 -18.52 1.73 7.44
CA LYS A 213 -19.22 2.77 6.69
C LYS A 213 -18.24 3.69 5.96
N LEU A 214 -17.12 4.06 6.56
CA LEU A 214 -16.07 4.83 5.90
C LEU A 214 -15.36 4.01 4.80
N VAL A 215 -15.12 2.72 5.06
CA VAL A 215 -14.61 1.78 4.04
C VAL A 215 -15.63 1.60 2.90
N GLY A 216 -16.93 1.56 3.23
CA GLY A 216 -18.03 1.59 2.27
C GLY A 216 -18.11 2.90 1.47
N ALA A 217 -17.89 4.05 2.09
CA ALA A 217 -17.87 5.37 1.47
C ALA A 217 -16.71 5.51 0.46
N LEU A 218 -15.60 4.79 0.70
CA LEU A 218 -14.48 4.64 -0.22
C LEU A 218 -14.73 3.58 -1.31
N ARG A 219 -15.95 3.03 -1.38
CA ARG A 219 -16.38 2.00 -2.33
C ARG A 219 -15.50 0.74 -2.33
N LEU A 220 -14.80 0.47 -1.22
CA LEU A 220 -13.99 -0.75 -1.03
C LEU A 220 -14.86 -2.01 -0.94
N GLY A 221 -16.17 -1.87 -0.69
CA GLY A 221 -17.13 -2.98 -0.62
C GLY A 221 -17.70 -3.47 -1.96
N GLY A 222 -17.37 -2.81 -3.08
CA GLY A 222 -17.90 -3.17 -4.41
C GLY A 222 -17.12 -4.28 -5.14
N GLU A 223 -15.94 -4.65 -4.65
CA GLU A 223 -15.20 -5.82 -5.11
C GLU A 223 -15.64 -7.04 -4.31
N LYS A 224 -16.14 -8.09 -4.98
CA LYS A 224 -16.65 -9.32 -4.35
C LYS A 224 -15.70 -9.98 -3.33
N ASN A 225 -14.41 -9.62 -3.30
CA ASN A 225 -13.37 -10.27 -2.49
C ASN A 225 -12.44 -9.32 -1.70
N PHE A 226 -12.72 -8.01 -1.61
CA PHE A 226 -11.82 -7.11 -0.86
C PHE A 226 -11.94 -7.36 0.66
N PRO A 227 -10.83 -7.55 1.41
CA PRO A 227 -10.86 -7.96 2.81
C PRO A 227 -11.15 -6.79 3.78
N THR A 228 -12.25 -6.06 3.58
CA THR A 228 -12.69 -4.89 4.37
C THR A 228 -12.64 -5.12 5.87
N ARG A 229 -13.20 -6.23 6.37
CA ARG A 229 -13.21 -6.51 7.82
C ARG A 229 -11.80 -6.68 8.39
N ARG A 230 -10.88 -7.28 7.62
CA ARG A 230 -9.49 -7.48 8.03
C ARG A 230 -8.71 -6.17 7.99
N LEU A 231 -8.99 -5.31 7.01
CA LEU A 231 -8.45 -3.95 6.94
C LEU A 231 -8.85 -3.14 8.18
N VAL A 232 -10.13 -3.15 8.56
CA VAL A 232 -10.61 -2.48 9.77
C VAL A 232 -9.98 -3.07 11.04
N SER A 233 -9.78 -4.38 11.08
CA SER A 233 -9.12 -5.08 12.21
C SER A 233 -7.69 -4.58 12.42
N ILE A 234 -6.87 -4.58 11.37
CA ILE A 234 -5.47 -4.14 11.47
C ILE A 234 -5.35 -2.62 11.64
N TRP A 235 -6.23 -1.83 11.02
CA TRP A 235 -6.25 -0.37 11.17
C TRP A 235 -6.48 0.08 12.61
N ASN A 236 -7.39 -0.60 13.31
CA ASN A 236 -7.74 -0.22 14.67
C ASN A 236 -6.68 -0.60 15.71
N ARG A 237 -5.66 -1.38 15.32
CA ARG A 237 -4.51 -1.71 16.16
C ARG A 237 -3.44 -0.63 15.98
N LYS A 238 -3.23 0.21 17.00
CA LYS A 238 -2.36 1.40 16.89
C LYS A 238 -0.94 1.06 16.43
N ALA A 239 -0.28 0.09 17.07
CA ALA A 239 1.10 -0.30 16.76
C ALA A 239 1.25 -0.80 15.30
N TRP A 240 0.34 -1.70 14.88
CA TRP A 240 0.29 -2.17 13.50
C TRP A 240 0.00 -1.03 12.53
N ARG A 241 -0.90 -0.10 12.87
CA ARG A 241 -1.24 1.00 11.97
C ARG A 241 -0.03 1.87 11.68
N GLU A 242 0.74 2.23 12.70
CA GLU A 242 1.95 3.05 12.58
C GLU A 242 3.01 2.32 11.73
N ARG A 243 3.30 1.05 12.06
CA ARG A 243 4.31 0.26 11.35
C ARG A 243 3.94 -0.08 9.92
N VAL A 244 2.70 -0.47 9.65
CA VAL A 244 2.22 -0.73 8.28
C VAL A 244 2.24 0.56 7.45
N THR A 245 1.95 1.72 8.05
CA THR A 245 2.05 3.00 7.34
C THR A 245 3.49 3.31 6.95
N LYS A 246 4.44 3.19 7.88
CA LYS A 246 5.87 3.36 7.60
C LYS A 246 6.38 2.32 6.58
N TRP A 247 5.90 1.08 6.66
CA TRP A 247 6.22 0.05 5.69
C TRP A 247 5.72 0.40 4.29
N CYS A 248 4.43 0.72 4.17
CA CYS A 248 3.79 1.02 2.89
C CYS A 248 4.27 2.32 2.24
N SER A 249 4.93 3.23 2.97
CA SER A 249 5.56 4.43 2.38
C SER A 249 6.76 4.08 1.49
N THR A 250 7.32 2.88 1.65
CA THR A 250 8.39 2.34 0.81
C THR A 250 7.82 1.53 -0.36
N ARG A 251 8.55 1.44 -1.48
CA ARG A 251 8.15 0.58 -2.62
C ARG A 251 8.08 -0.89 -2.25
N LEU A 252 9.08 -1.37 -1.51
CA LEU A 252 9.10 -2.74 -1.00
C LEU A 252 7.84 -3.04 -0.20
N GLY A 253 7.43 -2.13 0.68
CA GLY A 253 6.22 -2.31 1.47
C GLY A 253 4.94 -2.26 0.65
N MET A 254 4.83 -1.35 -0.33
CA MET A 254 3.69 -1.34 -1.26
C MET A 254 3.53 -2.67 -2.01
N GLU A 255 4.63 -3.30 -2.43
CA GLU A 255 4.61 -4.55 -3.22
C GLU A 255 4.44 -5.83 -2.38
N THR A 256 4.71 -5.75 -1.08
CA THR A 256 4.68 -6.91 -0.15
C THR A 256 3.52 -6.90 0.81
N PHE A 257 2.95 -5.73 1.13
CA PHE A 257 1.84 -5.61 2.05
C PHE A 257 0.60 -6.34 1.52
N ASN A 258 0.02 -7.15 2.41
CA ASN A 258 -1.21 -7.88 2.14
C ASN A 258 -2.04 -7.86 3.42
N ILE A 259 -3.19 -7.20 3.36
CA ILE A 259 -4.15 -7.00 4.45
C ILE A 259 -4.50 -8.32 5.13
N SER A 260 -4.76 -9.37 4.35
CA SER A 260 -5.18 -10.66 4.93
C SER A 260 -4.04 -11.34 5.68
N ASN A 261 -2.85 -11.29 5.12
CA ASN A 261 -1.66 -11.86 5.74
C ASN A 261 -1.27 -11.07 6.98
N PHE A 262 -1.18 -9.74 6.90
CA PHE A 262 -0.80 -8.88 8.02
C PHE A 262 -1.83 -8.92 9.15
N GLU A 263 -3.13 -9.01 8.82
CA GLU A 263 -4.16 -9.21 9.85
C GLU A 263 -4.00 -10.57 10.54
N TRP A 264 -3.63 -11.61 9.79
CA TRP A 264 -3.31 -12.91 10.38
C TRP A 264 -2.07 -12.84 11.28
N LEU A 265 -0.97 -12.20 10.84
CA LEU A 265 0.23 -12.00 11.67
C LEU A 265 -0.11 -11.28 12.98
N ALA A 266 -0.89 -10.19 12.91
CA ALA A 266 -1.36 -9.46 14.07
C ALA A 266 -2.20 -10.32 15.03
N ARG A 267 -2.94 -11.32 14.52
CA ARG A 267 -3.72 -12.24 15.36
C ARG A 267 -2.85 -13.23 16.14
N LEU A 268 -1.61 -13.47 15.71
CA LEU A 268 -0.69 -14.38 16.39
C LEU A 268 -0.14 -13.81 17.69
N ARG A 269 -0.26 -12.48 17.92
CA ARG A 269 0.15 -11.79 19.16
C ARG A 269 1.62 -11.99 19.52
N ILE A 270 2.47 -12.06 18.50
CA ILE A 270 3.93 -12.08 18.58
C ILE A 270 4.47 -10.90 17.77
N ASP A 271 3.91 -9.73 18.07
CA ASP A 271 4.02 -8.53 17.23
C ASP A 271 5.48 -8.06 17.10
N GLU A 272 6.26 -8.10 18.18
CA GLU A 272 7.69 -7.73 18.21
C GLU A 272 8.51 -8.50 17.18
N TYR A 273 8.33 -9.83 17.06
CA TYR A 273 9.04 -10.63 16.05
C TYR A 273 8.83 -10.13 14.62
N TRP A 274 7.60 -9.70 14.30
CA TRP A 274 7.28 -9.13 12.99
C TRP A 274 7.81 -7.70 12.86
N PHE A 275 7.74 -6.92 13.93
CA PHE A 275 8.17 -5.54 13.98
C PHE A 275 9.68 -5.41 13.84
N ASP A 276 10.47 -6.31 14.43
CA ASP A 276 11.93 -6.37 14.27
C ASP A 276 12.30 -6.66 12.81
N THR A 277 11.60 -7.58 12.18
CA THR A 277 11.79 -7.89 10.75
C THR A 277 11.50 -6.68 9.86
N LEU A 278 10.39 -5.98 10.13
CA LEU A 278 10.00 -4.78 9.40
C LEU A 278 10.98 -3.63 9.63
N ASP A 279 11.43 -3.44 10.87
CA ASP A 279 12.37 -2.39 11.25
C ASP A 279 13.74 -2.60 10.68
N ALA A 280 14.28 -3.82 10.72
CA ALA A 280 15.56 -4.12 10.10
C ALA A 280 15.54 -3.80 8.60
N ALA A 281 14.44 -4.14 7.91
CA ALA A 281 14.27 -3.78 6.50
C ALA A 281 14.15 -2.26 6.30
N LEU A 282 13.38 -1.57 7.14
CA LEU A 282 13.18 -0.12 7.05
C LEU A 282 14.48 0.65 7.33
N HIS A 283 15.26 0.25 8.34
CA HIS A 283 16.55 0.85 8.65
C HIS A 283 17.54 0.70 7.51
N THR A 284 17.60 -0.47 6.88
CA THR A 284 18.42 -0.65 5.69
C THR A 284 17.95 0.23 4.54
N LEU A 285 16.63 0.33 4.30
CA LEU A 285 16.09 1.22 3.26
C LEU A 285 16.39 2.71 3.53
N GLU A 286 16.37 3.14 4.79
CA GLU A 286 16.72 4.50 5.22
C GLU A 286 18.23 4.79 5.09
N ALA A 287 19.08 3.79 5.31
CA ALA A 287 20.54 3.92 5.21
C ALA A 287 21.06 3.91 3.76
N LEU A 288 20.28 3.39 2.81
CA LEU A 288 20.67 3.37 1.42
C LEU A 288 20.48 4.76 0.78
N PRO A 289 21.39 5.19 -0.12
CA PRO A 289 21.30 6.47 -0.83
C PRO A 289 20.25 6.41 -1.96
N LEU A 290 19.01 6.08 -1.62
CA LEU A 290 17.89 5.95 -2.56
C LEU A 290 17.11 7.27 -2.61
N ASP A 291 16.93 7.82 -3.82
CA ASP A 291 16.01 8.93 -4.05
C ASP A 291 14.60 8.41 -4.39
N GLU A 292 13.66 9.32 -4.68
CA GLU A 292 12.29 8.95 -5.07
C GLU A 292 12.22 8.08 -6.34
N LYS A 293 13.27 8.07 -7.17
CA LYS A 293 13.37 7.29 -8.42
C LYS A 293 14.04 5.94 -8.19
N ALA A 294 14.97 5.84 -7.25
CA ALA A 294 15.77 4.66 -6.91
C ALA A 294 15.11 3.79 -5.83
N CYS A 295 13.81 3.53 -5.95
CA CYS A 295 13.12 2.70 -4.96
C CYS A 295 13.35 1.20 -5.21
N LEU A 296 13.91 0.51 -4.21
CA LEU A 296 14.07 -0.95 -4.21
C LEU A 296 12.71 -1.68 -4.21
N GLY A 297 12.48 -2.48 -5.26
CA GLY A 297 11.29 -3.33 -5.37
C GLY A 297 11.46 -4.68 -4.67
N ARG A 298 10.39 -5.48 -4.67
CA ARG A 298 10.36 -6.82 -4.07
C ARG A 298 11.38 -7.78 -4.67
N GLU A 299 11.59 -7.74 -5.98
CA GLU A 299 12.49 -8.65 -6.68
C GLU A 299 13.96 -8.35 -6.38
N GLU A 300 14.35 -7.08 -6.45
CA GLU A 300 15.70 -6.62 -6.11
C GLU A 300 16.02 -6.91 -4.64
N TRP A 301 15.09 -6.61 -3.73
CA TRP A 301 15.23 -6.94 -2.31
C TRP A 301 15.39 -8.45 -2.10
N SER A 302 14.58 -9.27 -2.77
CA SER A 302 14.69 -10.73 -2.66
C SER A 302 16.03 -11.26 -3.16
N ARG A 303 16.63 -10.60 -4.16
CA ARG A 303 17.97 -10.94 -4.67
C ARG A 303 19.05 -10.61 -3.63
N LEU A 304 18.97 -9.42 -3.02
CA LEU A 304 19.88 -8.98 -1.95
C LEU A 304 19.76 -9.90 -0.72
N ALA A 305 18.54 -10.12 -0.23
CA ALA A 305 18.27 -10.98 0.91
C ALA A 305 18.78 -12.42 0.69
N ARG A 306 18.48 -13.04 -0.46
CA ARG A 306 18.94 -14.41 -0.74
C ARG A 306 20.48 -14.54 -0.75
N ALA A 307 21.18 -13.49 -1.17
CA ALA A 307 22.64 -13.51 -1.25
C ALA A 307 23.30 -13.22 0.10
N LEU A 308 22.72 -12.31 0.90
CA LEU A 308 23.38 -11.70 2.05
C LEU A 308 22.79 -12.10 3.41
N ASP A 309 21.52 -12.52 3.48
CA ASP A 309 20.84 -12.84 4.74
C ASP A 309 21.46 -14.09 5.40
N GLY A 310 21.70 -13.99 6.71
CA GLY A 310 22.23 -15.10 7.53
C GLY A 310 23.66 -15.56 7.20
N LYS A 311 24.45 -14.76 6.46
CA LYS A 311 25.84 -15.08 6.13
C LYS A 311 26.80 -14.80 7.28
N THR A 312 27.81 -15.66 7.43
CA THR A 312 28.97 -15.36 8.30
C THR A 312 29.79 -14.21 7.70
N ARG A 313 30.61 -13.54 8.51
CA ARG A 313 31.41 -12.40 8.04
C ARG A 313 32.37 -12.76 6.91
N ASP A 314 32.93 -13.96 6.92
CA ASP A 314 33.86 -14.43 5.89
C ASP A 314 33.11 -14.75 4.58
N ASP A 315 31.94 -15.38 4.67
CA ASP A 315 31.08 -15.66 3.51
C ASP A 315 30.46 -14.39 2.92
N LEU A 316 30.23 -13.37 3.75
CA LEU A 316 29.58 -12.11 3.36
C LEU A 316 30.41 -11.36 2.34
N ASN A 317 31.73 -11.27 2.52
CA ASN A 317 32.62 -10.59 1.56
C ASN A 317 32.59 -11.24 0.18
N ILE A 318 32.63 -12.58 0.13
CA ILE A 318 32.55 -13.34 -1.12
C ILE A 318 31.17 -13.16 -1.77
N ALA A 319 30.10 -13.21 -0.97
CA ALA A 319 28.74 -13.03 -1.44
C ALA A 319 28.49 -11.61 -1.98
N VAL A 320 29.03 -10.58 -1.32
CA VAL A 320 28.95 -9.19 -1.77
C VAL A 320 29.71 -9.03 -3.09
N ASP A 321 30.93 -9.52 -3.19
CA ASP A 321 31.70 -9.40 -4.45
C ASP A 321 30.98 -10.06 -5.63
N GLY A 322 30.53 -11.31 -5.47
CA GLY A 322 29.83 -12.05 -6.53
C GLY A 322 28.41 -11.53 -6.84
N LEU A 323 27.81 -10.75 -5.93
CA LEU A 323 26.49 -10.13 -6.16
C LEU A 323 26.60 -8.79 -6.87
N PHE A 324 27.52 -7.93 -6.43
CA PHE A 324 27.64 -6.55 -6.90
C PHE A 324 28.57 -6.41 -8.10
N TYR A 325 29.47 -7.37 -8.34
CA TYR A 325 30.38 -7.32 -9.47
C TYR A 325 30.35 -8.59 -10.32
N THR A 326 30.66 -8.38 -11.59
CA THR A 326 30.89 -9.44 -12.57
C THR A 326 32.21 -9.16 -13.29
N GLU A 327 32.96 -10.21 -13.57
CA GLU A 327 34.16 -10.09 -14.39
C GLU A 327 33.79 -10.14 -15.87
N LYS A 328 34.12 -9.05 -16.59
CA LYS A 328 34.02 -9.00 -18.05
C LYS A 328 35.38 -8.62 -18.62
N LYS A 329 35.96 -9.51 -19.43
CA LYS A 329 37.27 -9.32 -20.10
C LYS A 329 38.41 -8.94 -19.12
N GLY A 330 38.44 -9.57 -17.94
CA GLY A 330 39.45 -9.31 -16.91
C GLY A 330 39.28 -7.98 -16.16
N ARG A 331 38.15 -7.28 -16.33
CA ARG A 331 37.79 -6.11 -15.52
C ARG A 331 36.58 -6.41 -14.65
N ARG A 332 36.68 -6.05 -13.38
CA ARG A 332 35.58 -6.05 -12.42
C ARG A 332 34.62 -4.92 -12.81
N THR A 333 33.40 -5.29 -13.15
CA THR A 333 32.34 -4.35 -13.58
C THR A 333 31.08 -4.58 -12.76
N ARG A 334 30.25 -3.56 -12.58
CA ARG A 334 28.99 -3.70 -11.84
C ARG A 334 28.10 -4.77 -12.43
N THR A 335 27.41 -5.49 -11.56
CA THR A 335 26.34 -6.40 -11.96
C THR A 335 25.23 -5.62 -12.66
N GLU A 336 24.90 -6.03 -13.88
CA GLU A 336 23.83 -5.42 -14.66
C GLU A 336 22.49 -5.51 -13.92
N ASN A 337 21.72 -4.41 -13.96
CA ASN A 337 20.39 -4.28 -13.38
C ASN A 337 20.33 -4.46 -11.84
N LEU A 338 21.45 -4.28 -11.12
CA LEU A 338 21.44 -4.15 -9.67
C LEU A 338 21.70 -2.69 -9.30
N LEU A 339 20.75 -2.05 -8.63
CA LEU A 339 20.84 -0.62 -8.24
C LEU A 339 21.30 0.30 -9.38
N PRO A 340 20.69 0.22 -10.58
CA PRO A 340 21.19 0.88 -11.79
C PRO A 340 21.13 2.42 -11.74
N HIS A 341 20.42 2.97 -10.77
CA HIS A 341 20.20 4.41 -10.61
C HIS A 341 21.22 5.08 -9.68
N LEU A 342 22.08 4.31 -9.01
CA LEU A 342 23.10 4.87 -8.11
C LEU A 342 24.31 5.38 -8.90
N SER A 343 24.89 6.49 -8.42
CA SER A 343 26.21 6.95 -8.88
C SER A 343 27.29 5.93 -8.52
N ASP A 344 28.48 6.14 -9.06
CA ASP A 344 29.59 5.25 -8.79
C ASP A 344 29.99 5.24 -7.33
N GLU A 345 30.06 6.42 -6.71
CA GLU A 345 30.38 6.61 -5.31
C GLU A 345 29.28 6.03 -4.41
N ALA A 346 28.01 6.27 -4.74
CA ALA A 346 26.88 5.75 -3.98
C ALA A 346 26.81 4.22 -4.02
N TYR A 347 27.12 3.62 -5.18
CA TYR A 347 27.16 2.18 -5.33
C TYR A 347 28.26 1.54 -4.49
N GLU A 348 29.48 2.09 -4.53
CA GLU A 348 30.61 1.61 -3.72
C GLU A 348 30.34 1.75 -2.21
N ALA A 349 29.67 2.84 -1.79
CA ALA A 349 29.27 3.00 -0.40
C ALA A 349 28.29 1.89 0.06
N VAL A 350 27.32 1.52 -0.78
CA VAL A 350 26.39 0.41 -0.50
C VAL A 350 27.13 -0.93 -0.42
N VAL A 351 28.05 -1.19 -1.35
CA VAL A 351 28.89 -2.40 -1.35
C VAL A 351 29.69 -2.50 -0.06
N HIS A 352 30.35 -1.42 0.35
CA HIS A 352 31.14 -1.37 1.58
C HIS A 352 30.26 -1.59 2.82
N ALA A 353 29.10 -0.93 2.89
CA ALA A 353 28.16 -1.09 4.00
C ALA A 353 27.58 -2.52 4.07
N ALA A 354 27.33 -3.15 2.92
CA ALA A 354 26.93 -4.56 2.85
C ALA A 354 28.06 -5.51 3.29
N ALA A 355 29.30 -5.29 2.85
CA ALA A 355 30.47 -6.11 3.21
C ALA A 355 30.82 -6.03 4.70
N THR A 356 30.62 -4.87 5.31
CA THR A 356 30.86 -4.65 6.75
C THR A 356 29.74 -5.22 7.63
N GLY A 357 28.63 -5.67 7.05
CA GLY A 357 27.46 -6.15 7.78
C GLY A 357 26.61 -5.04 8.39
N ASN A 358 26.85 -3.78 8.02
CA ASN A 358 26.09 -2.63 8.53
C ASN A 358 24.69 -2.52 7.90
N LEU A 359 24.44 -3.23 6.79
CA LEU A 359 23.13 -3.32 6.15
C LEU A 359 22.58 -4.74 6.31
N ALA A 360 21.38 -4.84 6.89
CA ALA A 360 20.65 -6.09 7.03
C ALA A 360 19.62 -6.24 5.90
N PHE A 361 19.65 -7.36 5.18
CA PHE A 361 18.67 -7.66 4.14
C PHE A 361 17.79 -8.84 4.55
N PRO A 362 16.93 -8.69 5.59
CA PRO A 362 16.07 -9.78 6.03
C PRO A 362 15.22 -10.32 4.89
N ASN A 363 15.02 -11.64 4.86
CA ASN A 363 14.16 -12.29 3.88
C ASN A 363 12.67 -12.07 4.18
N VAL A 364 12.21 -10.85 3.92
CA VAL A 364 10.82 -10.37 4.09
C VAL A 364 9.81 -11.31 3.41
N LYS A 365 10.15 -11.90 2.26
CA LYS A 365 9.25 -12.81 1.55
C LYS A 365 8.96 -14.09 2.35
N HIS A 366 9.98 -14.63 3.01
CA HIS A 366 9.85 -15.85 3.81
C HIS A 366 9.34 -15.53 5.22
N GLN A 367 9.94 -14.53 5.87
CA GLN A 367 9.63 -14.17 7.25
C GLN A 367 8.21 -13.62 7.39
N LEU A 368 7.76 -12.69 6.52
CA LEU A 368 6.39 -12.17 6.61
C LEU A 368 5.35 -13.08 5.96
N ARG A 369 5.72 -14.24 5.42
CA ARG A 369 4.77 -15.25 4.93
C ARG A 369 5.15 -16.63 5.47
N PRO A 370 5.15 -16.78 6.79
CA PRO A 370 5.56 -18.02 7.41
C PRO A 370 4.53 -19.12 7.13
N ARG A 371 4.96 -20.37 7.25
CA ARG A 371 4.05 -21.50 7.12
C ARG A 371 3.09 -21.51 8.30
N LYS A 372 1.80 -21.65 8.00
CA LYS A 372 0.74 -21.58 9.01
C LYS A 372 0.91 -22.64 10.10
N GLU A 373 1.29 -23.85 9.73
CA GLU A 373 1.48 -24.97 10.66
C GLU A 373 2.63 -24.71 11.64
N GLU A 374 3.78 -24.26 11.13
CA GLU A 374 4.95 -23.90 11.94
C GLU A 374 4.60 -22.79 12.94
N MET A 375 3.91 -21.73 12.51
CA MET A 375 3.53 -20.65 13.41
C MET A 375 2.53 -21.06 14.47
N LEU A 376 1.55 -21.91 14.14
CA LEU A 376 0.59 -22.41 15.13
C LEU A 376 1.29 -23.27 16.18
N LEU A 377 2.28 -24.06 15.78
CA LEU A 377 3.13 -24.81 16.70
C LEU A 377 3.94 -23.87 17.61
N THR A 378 4.61 -22.87 17.05
CA THR A 378 5.37 -21.86 17.82
C THR A 378 4.49 -21.18 18.87
N ILE A 379 3.28 -20.76 18.49
CA ILE A 379 2.35 -20.13 19.42
C ILE A 379 1.89 -21.10 20.52
N SER A 380 1.61 -22.35 20.15
CA SER A 380 1.24 -23.39 21.12
C SER A 380 2.36 -23.64 22.12
N ILE A 381 3.62 -23.67 21.65
CA ILE A 381 4.80 -23.79 22.52
C ILE A 381 4.89 -22.57 23.44
N LEU A 382 4.78 -21.34 22.92
CA LEU A 382 4.84 -20.12 23.73
C LEU A 382 3.75 -20.09 24.80
N GLN A 383 2.51 -20.46 24.45
CA GLN A 383 1.40 -20.57 25.41
C GLN A 383 1.68 -21.64 26.47
N HIS A 384 2.25 -22.78 26.07
CA HIS A 384 2.61 -23.84 27.00
C HIS A 384 3.72 -23.40 27.97
N VAL A 385 4.74 -22.68 27.48
CA VAL A 385 5.80 -22.11 28.32
C VAL A 385 5.23 -21.09 29.29
N VAL A 386 4.35 -20.18 28.85
CA VAL A 386 3.65 -19.24 29.75
C VAL A 386 2.88 -20.01 30.84
N ALA A 387 2.12 -21.03 30.45
CA ALA A 387 1.33 -21.84 31.38
C ALA A 387 2.20 -22.61 32.38
N TRP A 388 3.36 -23.10 31.95
CA TRP A 388 4.30 -23.80 32.80
C TRP A 388 4.94 -22.86 33.85
N ILE A 389 5.33 -21.66 33.45
CA ILE A 389 5.97 -20.69 34.35
C ILE A 389 4.92 -20.04 35.28
N ASN A 390 3.73 -19.72 34.78
CA ASN A 390 2.65 -19.13 35.57
C ASN A 390 1.26 -19.51 35.04
N PRO A 391 0.62 -20.53 35.63
CA PRO A 391 -0.71 -21.00 35.22
C PRO A 391 -1.80 -19.92 35.26
N ALA A 392 -1.68 -18.92 36.13
CA ALA A 392 -2.65 -17.81 36.20
C ALA A 392 -2.61 -16.92 34.94
N CYS A 393 -1.44 -16.70 34.35
CA CYS A 393 -1.32 -15.96 33.09
C CYS A 393 -1.86 -16.74 31.89
N ALA A 394 -1.86 -18.08 31.93
CA ALA A 394 -2.51 -18.87 30.90
C ALA A 394 -4.04 -18.71 30.92
N LEU A 395 -4.64 -18.67 32.11
CA LEU A 395 -6.07 -18.36 32.27
C LEU A 395 -6.40 -16.96 31.76
N GLU A 396 -5.56 -15.95 32.07
CA GLU A 396 -5.71 -14.61 31.51
C GLU A 396 -5.65 -14.61 29.97
N ILE A 397 -4.78 -15.42 29.36
CA ILE A 397 -4.68 -15.54 27.88
C ILE A 397 -5.95 -16.15 27.28
N ASP A 398 -6.49 -17.18 27.91
CA ASP A 398 -7.69 -17.91 27.46
C ASP A 398 -8.98 -17.09 27.66
N ASP A 399 -9.03 -16.25 28.70
CA ASP A 399 -10.17 -15.36 29.00
C ASP A 399 -10.23 -14.10 28.09
N ILE A 400 -9.20 -13.86 27.27
CA ILE A 400 -9.23 -12.71 26.35
C ILE A 400 -10.31 -12.93 25.30
N SER A 401 -11.34 -12.09 25.37
CA SER A 401 -12.43 -12.05 24.40
C SER A 401 -11.91 -12.16 22.96
N PRO A 402 -12.48 -13.07 22.14
CA PRO A 402 -12.15 -13.18 20.72
C PRO A 402 -12.25 -11.84 19.98
N THR A 403 -13.12 -10.94 20.44
CA THR A 403 -13.43 -9.64 19.83
C THR A 403 -12.67 -8.46 20.44
N ALA A 404 -11.83 -8.67 21.46
CA ALA A 404 -10.98 -7.63 22.02
C ALA A 404 -10.04 -7.07 20.93
N LYS A 405 -10.04 -5.75 20.77
CA LYS A 405 -9.41 -5.06 19.63
C LYS A 405 -7.89 -4.94 19.77
N ASP A 406 -7.41 -4.65 20.98
CA ASP A 406 -5.99 -4.57 21.32
C ASP A 406 -5.66 -5.66 22.34
N LYS A 407 -5.32 -6.85 21.83
CA LYS A 407 -4.86 -7.96 22.66
C LYS A 407 -3.37 -7.77 22.91
N PRO A 408 -2.89 -7.77 24.16
CA PRO A 408 -1.47 -7.66 24.43
C PRO A 408 -0.71 -8.84 23.81
N PRO A 409 0.55 -8.66 23.36
CA PRO A 409 1.40 -9.75 22.90
C PRO A 409 1.56 -10.85 23.95
N ILE A 410 1.82 -12.09 23.52
CA ILE A 410 2.01 -13.23 24.43
C ILE A 410 3.28 -13.03 25.28
N CYS A 411 4.32 -12.41 24.73
CA CYS A 411 5.57 -12.12 25.46
C CYS A 411 5.38 -11.21 26.68
N VAL A 412 4.36 -10.34 26.70
CA VAL A 412 4.06 -9.49 27.87
C VAL A 412 3.73 -10.34 29.11
N TYR A 413 3.07 -11.47 28.93
CA TYR A 413 2.75 -12.40 30.03
C TYR A 413 3.98 -13.15 30.54
N LEU A 414 4.91 -13.47 29.62
CA LEU A 414 6.23 -14.03 29.97
C LEU A 414 7.05 -13.02 30.76
N LEU A 415 7.20 -11.80 30.26
CA LEU A 415 7.95 -10.73 30.92
C LEU A 415 7.38 -10.42 32.30
N LYS A 416 6.08 -10.20 32.42
CA LYS A 416 5.40 -9.97 33.71
C LYS A 416 5.69 -11.09 34.71
N THR A 417 5.72 -12.34 34.23
CA THR A 417 6.00 -13.50 35.08
C THR A 417 7.47 -13.58 35.49
N LEU A 418 8.39 -13.36 34.56
CA LEU A 418 9.84 -13.36 34.83
C LEU A 418 10.21 -12.22 35.78
N SER A 419 9.66 -11.02 35.58
CA SER A 419 9.86 -9.87 36.49
C SER A 419 9.33 -10.17 37.90
N ARG A 420 8.19 -10.85 38.04
CA ARG A 420 7.69 -11.28 39.35
C ARG A 420 8.64 -12.27 40.03
N MET A 421 9.14 -13.27 39.28
CA MET A 421 10.08 -14.26 39.81
C MET A 421 11.42 -13.64 40.21
N ALA A 422 11.88 -12.60 39.48
CA ALA A 422 13.09 -11.86 39.83
C ALA A 422 12.89 -11.02 41.10
N ALA A 423 11.75 -10.32 41.21
CA ALA A 423 11.40 -9.55 42.41
C ALA A 423 11.25 -10.45 43.65
N GLU A 424 10.67 -11.65 43.52
CA GLU A 424 10.59 -12.64 44.60
C GLU A 424 11.95 -13.18 45.05
N ARG A 425 12.99 -13.07 44.21
CA ARG A 425 14.37 -13.45 44.53
C ARG A 425 15.22 -12.33 45.13
N GLY A 426 14.69 -11.10 45.17
CA GLY A 426 15.41 -9.92 45.66
C GLY A 426 16.42 -9.33 44.66
N ASP A 427 16.33 -9.69 43.38
CA ASP A 427 17.12 -9.09 42.31
C ASP A 427 16.36 -7.85 41.79
N ASP A 428 16.52 -6.71 42.47
CA ASP A 428 15.80 -5.45 42.18
C ASP A 428 16.33 -4.67 40.96
N GLU A 429 17.27 -5.20 40.18
CA GLU A 429 17.77 -4.55 38.97
C GLU A 429 17.84 -5.51 37.78
N TYR A 430 16.84 -5.44 36.91
CA TYR A 430 17.03 -5.73 35.50
C TYR A 430 16.88 -4.42 34.72
N PRO A 431 17.93 -3.93 34.04
CA PRO A 431 17.82 -2.71 33.26
C PRO A 431 16.90 -2.96 32.06
N ASP A 432 16.00 -2.02 31.85
CA ASP A 432 14.94 -1.95 30.82
C ASP A 432 15.41 -2.25 29.38
N ASP A 433 16.73 -2.30 29.14
CA ASP A 433 17.35 -2.54 27.83
C ASP A 433 17.46 -4.02 27.42
N ALA A 434 17.41 -4.96 28.35
CA ALA A 434 17.54 -6.38 28.00
C ALA A 434 16.26 -7.01 27.43
N ALA A 435 15.12 -6.30 27.49
CA ALA A 435 13.84 -6.74 26.95
C ALA A 435 13.72 -6.55 25.42
N ARG A 436 14.70 -5.93 24.76
CA ARG A 436 14.71 -5.70 23.30
C ARG A 436 15.37 -6.82 22.48
N THR A 437 15.86 -7.87 23.11
CA THR A 437 16.66 -8.91 22.43
C THR A 437 16.18 -10.35 22.72
N ILE A 438 14.86 -10.56 22.86
CA ILE A 438 14.25 -11.90 22.89
C ILE A 438 13.10 -11.99 21.89
#